data_AF-A0A7Z6UL55-F1
#
_entry.id   AF-A0A7Z6UL55-F1
#
_cell.length_a   1.000
_cell.length_b   1.000
_cell.length_c   1.000
_cell.angle_alpha   90.00
_cell.angle_beta   90.00
_cell.angle_gamma   90.00
#
_symmetry.space_group_name_H-M   'P 1'
#
loop_
_entity.id
_entity.type
_entity.pdbx_description
1 polymer ?
#
loop_
_entity_poly.entity_id
_entity_poly.type
_entity_poly.pdbx_seq_one_letter_code
_entity_poly.pdbx_strand_id
1 'polypeptide(L)' 'MLIPYDQLEPDTLTRLIEDFVTREGTDNGDETPLQTRVLRVRHALTKGQAVIFFDLESQQCQLMLKHDVPKEFFE' A
#
# COMPACT_ATOMS: atom_id res chain seq x y z
N MET A 1 -8.71 9.97 2.28
CA MET A 1 -9.86 9.02 2.31
C MET A 1 -9.39 7.62 1.94
N LEU A 2 -10.02 6.57 2.45
CA LEU A 2 -9.68 5.19 2.07
C LEU A 2 -10.45 4.78 0.81
N ILE A 3 -9.77 4.13 -0.13
CA ILE A 3 -10.39 3.59 -1.35
C ILE A 3 -10.09 2.09 -1.50
N PRO A 4 -11.02 1.29 -2.07
CA PRO A 4 -10.77 -0.11 -2.35
C PRO A 4 -9.65 -0.27 -3.38
N TYR A 5 -8.72 -1.19 -3.13
CA TYR A 5 -7.58 -1.40 -4.03
C TYR A 5 -8.01 -1.96 -5.39
N ASP A 6 -9.16 -2.65 -5.46
CA ASP A 6 -9.74 -3.22 -6.67
C ASP A 6 -10.41 -2.18 -7.59
N GLN A 7 -10.60 -0.95 -7.11
CA GLN A 7 -11.08 0.17 -7.93
C GLN A 7 -9.96 0.93 -8.65
N LEU A 8 -8.70 0.61 -8.34
CA LEU A 8 -7.55 1.20 -9.03
C LEU A 8 -7.26 0.46 -10.33
N GLU A 9 -6.81 1.21 -11.33
CA GLU A 9 -6.22 0.62 -12.53
C GLU A 9 -5.06 -0.33 -12.14
N PRO A 10 -4.94 -1.51 -12.76
CA PRO A 10 -3.96 -2.53 -12.38
C PRO A 10 -2.51 -2.03 -12.36
N ASP A 11 -2.16 -1.17 -13.32
CA ASP A 11 -0.83 -0.55 -13.43
C ASP A 11 -0.58 0.43 -12.29
N THR A 12 -1.58 1.23 -11.93
CA THR A 12 -1.51 2.16 -10.79
C THR A 12 -1.31 1.39 -9.50
N LEU A 13 -2.11 0.35 -9.26
CA LEU A 13 -1.94 -0.50 -8.09
C LEU A 13 -0.55 -1.14 -8.04
N THR A 14 -0.03 -1.59 -9.18
CA THR A 14 1.31 -2.19 -9.26
C THR A 14 2.39 -1.18 -8.88
N ARG A 15 2.34 0.05 -9.42
CA ARG A 15 3.27 1.12 -9.06
C ARG A 15 3.21 1.47 -7.59
N LEU A 16 2.02 1.58 -7.00
CA LEU A 16 1.87 1.86 -5.56
C LEU A 16 2.49 0.76 -4.69
N ILE A 17 2.37 -0.50 -5.11
CA ILE A 17 2.99 -1.62 -4.41
C ILE A 17 4.51 -1.56 -4.54
N GLU A 18 5.03 -1.31 -5.74
CA GLU A 18 6.47 -1.16 -6.00
C GLU A 18 7.07 -0.01 -5.19
N ASP A 19 6.43 1.15 -5.19
CA ASP A 19 6.81 2.30 -4.37
C ASP A 19 6.81 1.94 -2.89
N PHE A 20 5.76 1.24 -2.41
CA PHE A 20 5.69 0.84 -1.00
C PHE A 20 6.83 -0.07 -0.59
N VAL A 21 7.16 -1.08 -1.39
CA VAL A 21 8.23 -2.05 -1.05
C VAL A 21 9.63 -1.49 -1.27
N THR A 22 9.78 -0.38 -2.00
CA THR A 22 11.08 0.27 -2.26
C THR A 22 11.34 1.47 -1.36
N ARG A 23 10.35 1.96 -0.61
CA ARG A 23 10.52 3.05 0.36
C ARG A 23 11.54 2.68 1.44
N GLU A 24 12.47 3.60 1.69
CA GLU A 24 13.46 3.50 2.78
C GLU A 24 12.74 3.26 4.12
N GLY A 25 13.14 2.21 4.84
CA GLY A 25 12.49 1.77 6.08
C GLY A 25 11.57 0.55 5.95
N THR A 26 11.25 0.09 4.73
CA THR A 26 10.64 -1.25 4.51
C THR A 26 11.69 -2.35 4.28
N ASP A 27 12.93 -1.94 3.99
CA ASP A 27 14.11 -2.79 3.89
C ASP A 27 14.85 -2.80 5.22
N ASN A 28 14.39 -3.61 6.17
CA ASN A 28 15.06 -3.81 7.46
C ASN A 28 16.33 -4.68 7.33
N GLY A 29 17.08 -4.55 6.22
CA GLY A 29 18.05 -5.55 5.78
C GLY A 29 17.37 -6.82 5.27
N ASP A 30 16.16 -6.69 4.70
CA ASP A 30 15.37 -7.80 4.19
C ASP A 30 15.80 -8.10 2.75
N GLU A 31 16.68 -9.08 2.56
CA GLU A 31 17.14 -9.57 1.26
C GLU A 31 16.03 -10.26 0.42
N THR A 32 14.77 -10.24 0.90
CA THR A 32 13.64 -10.80 0.17
C THR A 32 13.54 -10.19 -1.24
N PRO A 33 13.48 -11.01 -2.30
CA PRO A 33 13.34 -10.54 -3.67
C PRO A 33 12.13 -9.60 -3.82
N LEU A 34 12.28 -8.55 -4.62
CA LEU A 34 11.24 -7.53 -4.85
C LEU A 34 9.89 -8.17 -5.18
N GLN A 35 9.87 -9.17 -6.06
CA GLN A 35 8.66 -9.89 -6.46
C GLN A 35 7.95 -10.57 -5.27
N THR A 36 8.71 -11.12 -4.32
CA THR A 36 8.14 -11.74 -3.12
C THR A 36 7.54 -10.68 -2.20
N ARG A 37 8.19 -9.51 -2.06
CA ARG A 37 7.63 -8.39 -1.31
C ARG A 37 6.35 -7.85 -1.95
N VAL A 38 6.31 -7.72 -3.28
CA VAL A 38 5.11 -7.36 -4.05
C VAL A 38 3.95 -8.33 -3.76
N LEU A 39 4.22 -9.64 -3.80
CA LEU A 39 3.20 -10.65 -3.49
C LEU A 39 2.69 -10.57 -2.04
N ARG A 40 3.58 -10.31 -1.07
CA ARG A 40 3.19 -10.10 0.34
C ARG A 40 2.25 -8.91 0.48
N VAL A 41 2.53 -7.79 -0.18
CA VAL A 41 1.67 -6.61 -0.14
C VAL A 41 0.32 -6.88 -0.80
N ARG A 42 0.28 -7.58 -1.95
CA ARG A 42 -0.99 -8.00 -2.56
C ARG A 42 -1.81 -8.86 -1.59
N HIS A 43 -1.17 -9.78 -0.88
CA HIS A 43 -1.86 -10.58 0.14
C HIS A 43 -2.37 -9.70 1.29
N ALA A 44 -1.56 -8.76 1.79
CA ALA A 44 -1.96 -7.84 2.84
C ALA A 44 -3.17 -6.98 2.44
N LEU A 45 -3.23 -6.50 1.19
CA LEU A 45 -4.40 -5.80 0.63
C LEU A 45 -5.65 -6.70 0.65
N THR A 46 -5.54 -7.95 0.18
CA THR A 46 -6.68 -8.89 0.20
C THR A 46 -7.15 -9.25 1.61
N LYS A 47 -6.26 -9.18 2.61
CA LYS A 47 -6.56 -9.42 4.02
C LYS A 47 -7.03 -8.15 4.76
N GLY A 48 -7.04 -7.00 4.10
CA GLY A 48 -7.33 -5.70 4.73
C GLY A 48 -6.30 -5.27 5.77
N GLN A 49 -5.07 -5.79 5.68
CA GLN A 49 -3.92 -5.42 6.52
C GLN A 49 -3.13 -4.25 5.93
N ALA A 50 -3.27 -4.02 4.61
CA ALA A 50 -2.84 -2.81 3.93
C ALA A 50 -4.06 -2.14 3.29
N VAL A 51 -3.99 -0.82 3.12
CA VAL A 51 -5.06 0.00 2.55
C VAL A 51 -4.49 1.03 1.59
N ILE A 52 -5.33 1.49 0.67
CA ILE A 52 -5.00 2.62 -0.20
C ILE A 52 -5.62 3.88 0.42
N PHE A 53 -4.77 4.85 0.73
CA PHE A 53 -5.16 6.18 1.12
C PHE A 53 -5.08 7.11 -0.10
N PHE A 54 -6.19 7.77 -0.41
CA PHE A 54 -6.24 8.84 -1.40
C PHE A 54 -6.23 10.19 -0.68
N ASP A 55 -5.19 10.97 -0.92
CA ASP A 55 -5.11 12.36 -0.47
C ASP A 55 -5.84 13.27 -1.45
N LEU A 56 -6.84 14.00 -0.96
CA LEU A 56 -7.66 14.91 -1.76
C LEU A 56 -6.91 16.18 -2.14
N GLU A 57 -5.95 16.61 -1.32
CA GLU A 57 -5.21 17.85 -1.54
C GLU A 57 -4.19 17.68 -2.66
N SER A 58 -3.34 16.64 -2.56
CA SER A 58 -2.35 16.32 -3.61
C SER A 58 -2.91 15.52 -4.78
N GLN A 59 -4.12 14.97 -4.66
CA GLN A 59 -4.71 14.01 -5.61
C GLN A 59 -3.83 12.77 -5.83
N GLN A 60 -3.13 12.31 -4.79
CA GLN A 60 -2.24 11.16 -4.85
C GLN A 60 -2.80 9.97 -4.09
N CYS A 61 -2.55 8.78 -4.64
CA CYS A 61 -2.77 7.53 -3.93
C CYS A 61 -1.49 7.12 -3.20
N GLN A 62 -1.65 6.58 -2.00
CA GLN A 62 -0.55 6.03 -1.20
C GLN A 62 -1.00 4.71 -0.57
N LEU A 63 -0.14 3.70 -0.65
CA LEU A 63 -0.33 2.46 0.08
C LEU A 63 0.22 2.61 1.50
N MET A 64 -0.56 2.19 2.49
CA MET A 64 -0.18 2.22 3.90
C MET A 64 -0.60 0.92 4.60
N LEU A 65 0.13 0.52 5.64
CA LEU A 65 -0.33 -0.55 6.53
C LEU A 65 -1.48 -0.02 7.37
N LYS A 66 -2.46 -0.88 7.64
CA LYS A 66 -3.68 -0.50 8.38
C LYS A 66 -3.37 0.09 9.77
N HIS A 67 -2.30 -0.36 10.42
CA HIS A 67 -1.90 0.17 11.73
C HIS A 67 -1.22 1.55 11.70
N ASP A 68 -0.77 2.00 10.52
CA ASP A 68 -0.11 3.31 10.34
C ASP A 68 -1.13 4.39 9.97
N VAL A 69 -2.35 3.98 9.59
CA VAL A 69 -3.43 4.89 9.25
C VAL A 69 -4.14 5.32 10.53
N PRO A 70 -4.31 6.64 10.78
CA PRO A 70 -5.07 7.14 11.91
C PRO A 70 -6.48 6.54 11.97
N LYS A 71 -6.94 6.21 13.20
CA LYS A 71 -8.22 5.51 13.41
C LYS A 71 -9.42 6.28 12.88
N GLU A 72 -9.36 7.60 12.86
CA GLU A 72 -10.40 8.50 12.32
C GLU A 72 -10.78 8.21 10.86
N PHE A 73 -9.89 7.57 10.08
CA PHE A 73 -10.18 7.19 8.70
C PHE A 73 -10.95 5.86 8.56
N PHE A 74 -11.19 5.15 9.67
CA PHE A 74 -11.95 3.90 9.71
C PHE A 74 -13.32 4.03 10.41
N GLU A 75 -13.65 5.21 10.93
CA GLU A 75 -14.91 5.49 11.63
C GLU A 75 -16.03 5.99 10.70
#